data_AF-A0A9Q2LBE2-F1
#
_entry.id   AF-A0A9Q2LBE2-F1
#
_cell.length_a   1.000
_cell.length_b   1.000
_cell.length_c   1.000
_cell.angle_alpha   90.00
_cell.angle_beta   90.00
_cell.angle_gamma   90.00
#
_symmetry.space_group_name_H-M   'P 1'
#
loop_
_entity.id
_entity.type
_entity.pdbx_description
1 polymer ?
#
loop_
_entity_poly.entity_id
_entity_poly.type
_entity_poly.pdbx_seq_one_letter_code
_entity_poly.pdbx_strand_id
1 'polypeptide(L)'
;MIYTVFKELDYATNLNKGEWAQTDLGNAFRAAKVSKEDTFFDFRPYGPSNDAPASFISRPVFDNKGSFLGVLAFQMPVDRIDAVMAAHEGLGKSGETYLVGSDYLMRSSSRFRKESTILKVTVDTKQVIEAINGNTGSLIGSDYRGVEVLAAYKQIKFMNATWAVIGEIDQSEALKSISNLITITIVSLLVFVLAMCVIGFFVGRSITRPISSMTDVMTRLANNDFTMNIPGKGRMDEIGSMARAVSIFQENAKENERLREEQKDSAVQSEKARSEALQKMASTVEQQTKDVASRVSELAAETKLLAKGMGESSEAVFESAKGVKDASTAQLEQTRMIATATSELTSSIDEIGQQVSHAADITQRAVVNAQDSQKTILSLSDAVEVIGDVVGVIADIAEQTNLLALNATIEAARAGEAGKGFAVVASEVKNLAVQTAKSTEEISKQVHEVQNMTTKAVEAVGNITTTVEEINEVSSAIAAAIEEQS
;
A
#
# COMPACT_ATOMS: atom_id res chain seq x y z
N MET A 1 22.25 16.78 16.89
CA MET A 1 20.99 16.07 16.83
C MET A 1 20.44 16.03 18.23
N ILE A 2 19.31 16.69 18.45
CA ILE A 2 18.70 16.80 19.78
C ILE A 2 17.77 15.60 20.02
N TYR A 3 17.12 15.11 18.95
CA TYR A 3 16.22 13.97 18.97
C TYR A 3 16.24 13.24 17.61
N THR A 4 16.05 11.93 17.62
CA THR A 4 15.72 11.07 16.48
C THR A 4 14.88 9.91 17.01
N VAL A 5 13.94 9.41 16.20
CA VAL A 5 13.05 8.29 16.58
C VAL A 5 13.84 7.00 16.79
N PHE A 6 14.78 6.68 15.88
CA PHE A 6 15.50 5.41 15.89
C PHE A 6 16.76 5.40 16.78
N LYS A 7 17.19 6.57 17.28
CA LYS A 7 18.37 6.72 18.16
C LYS A 7 19.62 5.96 17.68
N GLU A 8 19.92 6.08 16.39
CA GLU A 8 21.09 5.44 15.77
C GLU A 8 22.41 6.14 16.14
N LEU A 9 23.51 5.81 15.45
CA LEU A 9 24.85 6.34 15.73
C LEU A 9 24.97 7.87 15.56
N ASP A 10 23.99 8.50 14.90
CA ASP A 10 23.89 9.94 14.73
C ASP A 10 23.23 10.66 15.91
N TYR A 11 22.59 9.93 16.82
CA TYR A 11 21.96 10.48 18.02
C TYR A 11 22.99 11.16 18.92
N ALA A 12 22.60 12.30 19.49
CA ALA A 12 23.45 13.16 20.32
C ALA A 12 24.75 13.68 19.64
N THR A 13 24.89 13.53 18.31
CA THR A 13 26.06 14.04 17.58
C THR A 13 25.85 15.44 16.99
N ASN A 14 26.92 16.12 16.56
CA ASN A 14 26.82 17.46 15.99
C ASN A 14 26.74 17.42 14.45
N LEU A 15 25.56 17.68 13.88
CA LEU A 15 25.34 17.69 12.43
C LEU A 15 25.98 18.89 11.68
N ASN A 16 26.59 19.86 12.38
CA ASN A 16 27.34 20.94 11.74
C ASN A 16 28.84 20.64 11.60
N LYS A 17 29.44 19.93 12.56
CA LYS A 17 30.91 19.78 12.65
C LYS A 17 31.40 18.46 13.27
N GLY A 18 30.51 17.50 13.50
CA GLY A 18 30.84 16.17 14.03
C GLY A 18 31.10 15.12 12.94
N GLU A 19 31.30 13.87 13.36
CA GLU A 19 31.56 12.71 12.50
C GLU A 19 30.52 12.59 11.37
N TRP A 20 29.24 12.71 11.71
CA TRP A 20 28.13 12.60 10.76
C TRP A 20 27.75 13.92 10.10
N ALA A 21 28.58 14.97 10.16
CA ALA A 21 28.25 16.23 9.52
C ALA A 21 28.16 16.11 7.99
N GLN A 22 28.98 15.26 7.37
CA GLN A 22 28.99 15.13 5.91
C GLN A 22 27.97 14.12 5.35
N THR A 23 27.18 13.49 6.21
CA THR A 23 26.08 12.61 5.77
C THR A 23 24.97 13.44 5.14
N ASP A 24 24.06 12.78 4.42
CA ASP A 24 22.94 13.47 3.79
C ASP A 24 21.98 14.12 4.78
N LEU A 25 21.79 13.53 5.96
CA LEU A 25 21.06 14.20 7.03
C LEU A 25 21.77 15.47 7.52
N GLY A 26 23.10 15.43 7.65
CA GLY A 26 23.90 16.60 7.99
C GLY A 26 23.86 17.69 6.92
N ASN A 27 23.88 17.29 5.64
CA ASN A 27 23.71 18.19 4.50
C ASN A 27 22.30 18.78 4.44
N ALA A 28 21.26 17.97 4.65
CA ALA A 28 19.86 18.40 4.73
C ALA A 28 19.66 19.43 5.85
N PHE A 29 20.17 19.14 7.05
CA PHE A 29 20.15 20.08 8.17
C PHE A 29 20.77 21.44 7.82
N ARG A 30 21.98 21.44 7.23
CA ARG A 30 22.65 22.70 6.86
C ARG A 30 21.95 23.42 5.72
N ALA A 31 21.47 22.68 4.72
CA ALA A 31 20.77 23.25 3.57
C ALA A 31 19.48 23.95 4.02
N ALA A 32 18.63 23.29 4.81
CA ALA A 32 17.40 23.88 5.36
C ALA A 32 17.69 25.13 6.22
N LYS A 33 18.77 25.10 7.02
CA LYS A 33 19.19 26.26 7.82
C LYS A 33 19.57 27.47 6.96
N VAL A 34 20.23 27.24 5.81
CA VAL A 34 20.70 28.32 4.91
C VAL A 34 19.59 28.80 3.98
N SER A 35 18.85 27.89 3.35
CA SER A 35 17.80 28.21 2.38
C SER A 35 16.58 28.87 3.04
N LYS A 36 16.31 28.53 4.31
CA LYS A 36 15.04 28.85 5.00
C LYS A 36 13.80 28.25 4.32
N GLU A 37 13.99 27.29 3.44
CA GLU A 37 12.96 26.58 2.69
C GLU A 37 13.10 25.07 2.91
N ASP A 38 12.06 24.32 2.55
CA ASP A 38 12.09 22.87 2.57
C ASP A 38 13.15 22.37 1.57
N THR A 39 14.00 21.43 2.00
CA THR A 39 15.04 20.86 1.15
C THR A 39 14.93 19.34 1.10
N PHE A 40 15.20 18.78 -0.07
CA PHE A 40 15.22 17.34 -0.32
C PHE A 40 16.63 16.87 -0.66
N PHE A 41 17.00 15.74 -0.09
CA PHE A 41 18.22 15.00 -0.39
C PHE A 41 17.84 13.58 -0.80
N ASP A 42 18.18 13.24 -2.04
CA ASP A 42 17.92 11.93 -2.64
C ASP A 42 18.69 10.81 -1.90
N PHE A 43 18.36 9.56 -2.20
CA PHE A 43 18.93 8.39 -1.55
C PHE A 43 20.44 8.30 -1.71
N ARG A 44 21.14 8.12 -0.58
CA ARG A 44 22.55 7.67 -0.52
C ARG A 44 22.76 6.66 0.59
N PRO A 45 23.89 5.93 0.61
CA PRO A 45 24.27 5.11 1.75
C PRO A 45 24.40 5.97 3.00
N TYR A 46 23.72 5.59 4.08
CA TYR A 46 23.72 6.34 5.33
C TYR A 46 24.47 5.59 6.43
N GLY A 47 25.70 6.04 6.69
CA GLY A 47 26.62 5.42 7.66
C GLY A 47 26.01 5.11 9.03
N PRO A 48 25.24 6.03 9.65
CA PRO A 48 24.58 5.75 10.93
C PRO A 48 23.61 4.56 10.91
N SER A 49 23.02 4.23 9.77
CA SER A 49 22.17 3.04 9.55
C SER A 49 22.93 1.89 8.87
N ASN A 50 24.24 1.73 9.09
CA ASN A 50 25.09 0.72 8.44
C ASN A 50 25.05 0.77 6.90
N ASP A 51 25.13 1.97 6.34
CA ASP A 51 25.09 2.24 4.89
C ASP A 51 23.79 1.82 4.19
N ALA A 52 22.71 1.62 4.96
CA ALA A 52 21.38 1.46 4.37
C ALA A 52 21.01 2.71 3.55
N PRO A 53 20.32 2.55 2.40
CA PRO A 53 19.87 3.69 1.61
C PRO A 53 18.90 4.57 2.41
N ALA A 54 19.24 5.85 2.58
CA ALA A 54 18.36 6.82 3.21
C ALA A 54 18.28 8.11 2.39
N SER A 55 17.11 8.73 2.42
CA SER A 55 16.82 10.01 1.80
C SER A 55 16.07 10.87 2.81
N PHE A 56 16.28 12.18 2.79
CA PHE A 56 15.74 13.08 3.81
C PHE A 56 15.08 14.31 3.20
N ILE A 57 13.89 14.63 3.69
CA ILE A 57 13.27 15.95 3.56
C ILE A 57 13.55 16.71 4.83
N SER A 58 13.90 17.99 4.75
CA SER A 58 14.15 18.80 5.93
C SER A 58 13.54 20.18 5.82
N ARG A 59 12.98 20.65 6.94
CA ARG A 59 12.27 21.92 7.08
C ARG A 59 12.84 22.73 8.25
N PRO A 60 13.23 23.99 8.03
CA PRO A 60 13.69 24.85 9.13
C PRO A 60 12.52 25.26 10.03
N VAL A 61 12.77 25.30 11.33
CA VAL A 61 11.81 25.70 12.36
C VAL A 61 12.27 27.04 12.96
N PHE A 62 11.35 27.99 13.04
CA PHE A 62 11.59 29.33 13.57
C PHE A 62 10.66 29.60 14.76
N ASP A 63 11.08 30.47 15.67
CA ASP A 63 10.23 30.97 16.75
C ASP A 63 9.22 32.01 16.24
N ASN A 64 8.30 32.43 17.11
CA ASN A 64 7.30 33.47 16.79
C ASN A 64 7.92 34.85 16.46
N LYS A 65 9.22 35.04 16.68
CA LYS A 65 9.98 36.27 16.39
C LYS A 65 10.83 36.12 15.11
N GLY A 66 10.78 34.97 14.43
CA GLY A 66 11.56 34.67 13.22
C GLY A 66 13.00 34.19 13.47
N SER A 67 13.38 33.91 14.72
CA SER A 67 14.68 33.35 15.07
C SER A 67 14.72 31.86 14.74
N PHE A 68 15.81 31.39 14.13
CA PHE A 68 15.99 29.96 13.82
C PHE A 68 16.12 29.13 15.10
N LEU A 69 15.22 28.16 15.29
CA LEU A 69 15.23 27.22 16.42
C LEU A 69 15.92 25.90 16.08
N GLY A 70 15.75 25.40 14.86
CA GLY A 70 16.28 24.11 14.45
C GLY A 70 15.78 23.66 13.08
N VAL A 71 15.95 22.37 12.79
CA VAL A 71 15.45 21.74 11.56
C VAL A 71 14.72 20.46 11.94
N LEU A 72 13.51 20.31 11.42
CA LEU A 72 12.79 19.04 11.41
C LEU A 72 13.25 18.28 10.16
N ALA A 73 13.76 17.06 10.33
CA ALA A 73 14.15 16.20 9.23
C ALA A 73 13.31 14.93 9.24
N PHE A 74 12.82 14.54 8.07
CA PHE A 74 11.98 13.36 7.86
C PHE A 74 12.71 12.43 6.88
N GLN A 75 12.98 11.21 7.32
CA GLN A 75 13.54 10.17 6.48
C GLN A 75 12.45 9.58 5.59
N MET A 76 12.70 9.50 4.28
CA MET A 76 11.75 8.95 3.32
C MET A 76 11.49 7.46 3.60
N PRO A 77 10.22 7.03 3.71
CA PRO A 77 9.89 5.64 4.00
C PRO A 77 10.09 4.77 2.76
N VAL A 78 11.24 4.12 2.67
CA VAL A 78 11.59 3.19 1.57
C VAL A 78 10.50 2.16 1.35
N ASP A 79 10.00 1.52 2.41
CA ASP A 79 8.98 0.48 2.33
C ASP A 79 7.68 0.96 1.69
N ARG A 80 7.30 2.22 1.89
CA ARG A 80 6.10 2.79 1.26
C ARG A 80 6.33 3.05 -0.23
N ILE A 81 7.51 3.53 -0.61
CA ILE A 81 7.86 3.71 -2.03
C ILE A 81 7.88 2.34 -2.72
N ASP A 82 8.51 1.34 -2.10
CA ASP A 82 8.58 -0.02 -2.63
C ASP A 82 7.19 -0.65 -2.72
N ALA A 83 6.30 -0.45 -1.74
CA ALA A 83 4.92 -0.96 -1.81
C ALA A 83 4.15 -0.39 -3.01
N VAL A 84 4.32 0.91 -3.31
CA VAL A 84 3.69 1.56 -4.46
C VAL A 84 4.29 1.05 -5.77
N MET A 85 5.62 0.87 -5.83
CA MET A 85 6.32 0.37 -7.03
C MET A 85 6.17 -1.14 -7.25
N ALA A 86 5.90 -1.91 -6.21
CA ALA A 86 5.68 -3.35 -6.29
C ALA A 86 4.24 -3.72 -6.71
N ALA A 87 3.34 -2.73 -6.83
CA ALA A 87 1.97 -2.94 -7.27
C ALA A 87 1.96 -3.52 -8.70
N HIS A 88 1.55 -4.78 -8.82
CA HIS A 88 1.61 -5.54 -10.07
C HIS A 88 0.25 -5.95 -10.61
N GLU A 89 -0.83 -5.44 -10.02
CA GLU A 89 -2.18 -5.71 -10.49
C GLU A 89 -2.36 -5.17 -11.91
N GLY A 90 -2.79 -6.02 -12.82
CA GLY A 90 -2.93 -5.67 -14.24
C GLY A 90 -1.63 -5.62 -15.04
N LEU A 91 -0.45 -5.86 -14.45
CA LEU A 91 0.84 -5.86 -15.17
C LEU A 91 1.26 -7.23 -15.73
N GLY A 92 0.47 -8.28 -15.51
CA GLY A 92 0.81 -9.64 -15.92
C GLY A 92 1.82 -10.31 -14.98
N LYS A 93 2.50 -11.36 -15.48
CA LYS A 93 3.44 -12.17 -14.68
C LYS A 93 4.85 -11.59 -14.66
N SER A 94 5.28 -11.03 -15.79
CA SER A 94 6.61 -10.41 -15.97
C SER A 94 6.61 -8.90 -15.77
N GLY A 95 5.44 -8.29 -15.55
CA GLY A 95 5.35 -6.85 -15.36
C GLY A 95 6.03 -6.36 -14.08
N GLU A 96 6.76 -5.25 -14.17
CA GLU A 96 7.42 -4.58 -13.06
C GLU A 96 7.39 -3.07 -13.26
N THR A 97 7.32 -2.33 -12.15
CA THR A 97 7.58 -0.89 -12.14
C THR A 97 8.70 -0.59 -11.15
N TYR A 98 9.59 0.34 -11.52
CA TYR A 98 10.69 0.75 -10.65
C TYR A 98 11.12 2.20 -10.88
N LEU A 99 11.79 2.77 -9.88
CA LEU A 99 12.35 4.11 -9.90
C LEU A 99 13.85 4.08 -10.11
N VAL A 100 14.36 5.03 -10.90
CA VAL A 100 15.80 5.22 -11.13
C VAL A 100 16.15 6.70 -10.94
N GLY A 101 17.25 6.96 -10.23
CA GLY A 101 17.78 8.32 -10.07
C GLY A 101 18.52 8.83 -11.30
N SER A 102 18.88 10.12 -11.30
CA SER A 102 19.71 10.72 -12.35
C SER A 102 21.15 10.19 -12.38
N ASP A 103 21.57 9.45 -11.37
CA ASP A 103 22.81 8.69 -11.28
C ASP A 103 22.69 7.27 -11.86
N TYR A 104 21.57 6.95 -12.51
CA TYR A 104 21.25 5.64 -13.07
C TYR A 104 21.14 4.52 -12.04
N LEU A 105 21.09 4.81 -10.74
CA LEU A 105 20.90 3.80 -9.70
C LEU A 105 19.42 3.67 -9.32
N MET A 106 18.97 2.46 -9.00
CA MET A 106 17.60 2.23 -8.56
C MET A 106 17.28 2.96 -7.24
N ARG A 107 16.06 3.49 -7.14
CA ARG A 107 15.46 4.12 -5.94
C ARG A 107 14.33 3.29 -5.32
N SER A 108 13.95 2.21 -5.99
CA SER A 108 13.02 1.20 -5.48
C SER A 108 13.61 -0.20 -5.65
N SER A 109 13.14 -1.13 -4.84
CA SER A 109 13.53 -2.53 -4.91
C SER A 109 12.83 -3.23 -6.07
N SER A 110 13.59 -4.01 -6.85
CA SER A 110 13.04 -4.88 -7.88
C SER A 110 12.25 -6.02 -7.24
N ARG A 111 11.08 -6.33 -7.78
CA ARG A 111 10.26 -7.47 -7.36
C ARG A 111 10.88 -8.82 -7.75
N PHE A 112 11.86 -8.84 -8.65
CA PHE A 112 12.56 -10.06 -9.09
C PHE A 112 13.75 -10.41 -8.20
N ARG A 113 14.10 -9.57 -7.22
CA ARG A 113 15.16 -9.85 -6.27
C ARG A 113 14.61 -9.87 -4.85
N LYS A 114 15.17 -10.76 -4.01
CA LYS A 114 14.84 -10.82 -2.58
C LYS A 114 15.58 -9.76 -1.77
N GLU A 115 16.76 -9.36 -2.23
CA GLU A 115 17.55 -8.30 -1.61
C GLU A 115 17.21 -6.96 -2.25
N SER A 116 17.26 -5.89 -1.46
CA SER A 116 17.04 -4.53 -1.96
C SER A 116 18.04 -4.19 -3.07
N THR A 117 17.52 -3.66 -4.17
CA THR A 117 18.30 -3.18 -5.32
C THR A 117 18.61 -1.69 -5.26
N ILE A 118 18.04 -0.99 -4.28
CA ILE A 118 18.18 0.45 -4.10
C ILE A 118 19.66 0.80 -3.94
N LEU A 119 20.15 1.70 -4.78
CA LEU A 119 21.56 2.12 -4.89
C LEU A 119 22.59 1.01 -5.20
N LYS A 120 22.14 -0.23 -5.48
CA LYS A 120 23.02 -1.37 -5.78
C LYS A 120 22.99 -1.80 -7.24
N VAL A 121 21.88 -1.52 -7.93
CA VAL A 121 21.70 -1.87 -9.36
C VAL A 121 21.73 -0.60 -10.20
N THR A 122 22.67 -0.56 -11.14
CA THR A 122 22.74 0.47 -12.18
C THR A 122 21.86 0.06 -13.36
N VAL A 123 21.03 1.00 -13.84
CA VAL A 123 20.10 0.83 -14.96
C VAL A 123 20.42 1.90 -16.00
N ASP A 124 21.37 1.58 -16.88
CA ASP A 124 21.74 2.42 -18.02
C ASP A 124 21.08 1.89 -19.30
N THR A 125 19.74 1.92 -19.31
CA THR A 125 18.93 1.47 -20.44
C THR A 125 18.36 2.66 -21.20
N LYS A 126 18.05 2.47 -22.48
CA LYS A 126 17.54 3.57 -23.34
C LYS A 126 16.32 4.25 -22.75
N GLN A 127 15.38 3.47 -22.21
CA GLN A 127 14.16 3.95 -21.56
C GLN A 127 14.46 4.82 -20.32
N VAL A 128 15.49 4.49 -19.53
CA VAL A 128 15.91 5.33 -18.40
C VAL A 128 16.58 6.61 -18.90
N ILE A 129 17.51 6.53 -19.86
CA ILE A 129 18.19 7.70 -20.42
C ILE A 129 17.15 8.70 -20.97
N GLU A 130 16.18 8.21 -21.75
CA GLU A 130 15.11 9.03 -22.31
C GLU A 130 14.25 9.67 -21.22
N ALA A 131 13.88 8.93 -20.18
CA ALA A 131 13.13 9.47 -19.05
C ALA A 131 13.91 10.53 -18.27
N ILE A 132 15.19 10.30 -17.97
CA ILE A 132 16.04 11.27 -17.26
C ILE A 132 16.27 12.53 -18.10
N ASN A 133 16.29 12.42 -19.43
CA ASN A 133 16.33 13.57 -20.34
C ASN A 133 14.99 14.34 -20.43
N GLY A 134 13.93 13.88 -19.76
CA GLY A 134 12.63 14.54 -19.69
C GLY A 134 11.63 14.05 -20.75
N ASN A 135 11.97 13.03 -21.53
CA ASN A 135 11.07 12.46 -22.52
C ASN A 135 10.09 11.49 -21.84
N THR A 136 8.88 11.40 -22.40
CA THR A 136 7.86 10.42 -22.00
C THR A 136 7.52 9.60 -23.22
N GLY A 137 7.47 8.29 -23.08
CA GLY A 137 7.21 7.42 -24.21
C GLY A 137 7.13 5.95 -23.85
N SER A 138 7.13 5.14 -24.89
CA SER A 138 7.28 3.70 -24.78
C SER A 138 8.17 3.20 -25.89
N LEU A 139 8.95 2.17 -25.61
CA LEU A 139 9.84 1.54 -26.58
C LEU A 139 9.94 0.04 -26.30
N ILE A 140 10.42 -0.70 -27.29
CA ILE A 140 10.89 -2.07 -27.09
C ILE A 140 12.41 -2.00 -26.96
N GLY A 141 12.94 -2.60 -25.91
CA GLY A 141 14.37 -2.67 -25.69
C GLY A 141 14.70 -3.60 -24.53
N SER A 142 15.99 -3.75 -24.26
CA SER A 142 16.44 -4.60 -23.17
C SER A 142 16.34 -3.87 -21.82
N ASP A 143 15.88 -4.58 -20.80
CA ASP A 143 15.90 -4.12 -19.41
C ASP A 143 17.28 -4.32 -18.75
N TYR A 144 17.38 -4.00 -17.46
CA TYR A 144 18.60 -4.20 -16.65
C TYR A 144 18.97 -5.68 -16.43
N ARG A 145 18.05 -6.62 -16.72
CA ARG A 145 18.26 -8.07 -16.65
C ARG A 145 18.74 -8.62 -18.00
N GLY A 146 18.76 -7.81 -19.05
CA GLY A 146 19.08 -8.22 -20.42
C GLY A 146 17.92 -8.91 -21.13
N VAL A 147 16.68 -8.74 -20.64
CA VAL A 147 15.47 -9.29 -21.24
C VAL A 147 14.82 -8.23 -22.13
N GLU A 148 14.36 -8.62 -23.31
CA GLU A 148 13.59 -7.74 -24.18
C GLU A 148 12.20 -7.48 -23.56
N VAL A 149 11.94 -6.21 -23.29
CA VAL A 149 10.72 -5.73 -22.65
C VAL A 149 10.03 -4.68 -23.51
N LEU A 150 8.71 -4.58 -23.37
CA LEU A 150 7.99 -3.38 -23.72
C LEU A 150 8.04 -2.45 -22.51
N ALA A 151 8.80 -1.36 -22.62
CA ALA A 151 8.98 -0.39 -21.55
C ALA A 151 8.17 0.87 -21.83
N ALA A 152 7.47 1.37 -20.82
CA ALA A 152 6.90 2.70 -20.74
C ALA A 152 7.66 3.51 -19.70
N TYR A 153 8.00 4.76 -20.01
CA TYR A 153 8.88 5.56 -19.17
C TYR A 153 8.45 7.01 -19.10
N LYS A 154 8.67 7.63 -17.93
CA LYS A 154 8.34 9.03 -17.67
C LYS A 154 9.26 9.62 -16.61
N GLN A 155 9.59 10.90 -16.78
CA GLN A 155 10.28 11.67 -15.76
C GLN A 155 9.33 12.11 -14.64
N ILE A 156 9.78 11.97 -13.39
CA ILE A 156 9.20 12.64 -12.23
C ILE A 156 10.23 13.58 -11.63
N LYS A 157 9.84 14.84 -11.46
CA LYS A 157 10.60 15.84 -10.72
C LYS A 157 9.99 15.99 -9.34
N PHE A 158 10.79 15.80 -8.30
CA PHE A 158 10.40 16.01 -6.92
C PHE A 158 11.41 16.95 -6.27
N MET A 159 10.98 18.19 -6.01
CA MET A 159 11.85 19.27 -5.53
C MET A 159 13.09 19.46 -6.43
N ASN A 160 14.29 19.18 -5.93
CA ASN A 160 15.55 19.25 -6.66
C ASN A 160 15.99 17.91 -7.29
N ALA A 161 15.26 16.83 -7.04
CA ALA A 161 15.58 15.50 -7.57
C ALA A 161 14.81 15.19 -8.85
N THR A 162 15.49 14.47 -9.74
CA THR A 162 14.95 14.00 -11.01
C THR A 162 15.03 12.49 -11.02
N TRP A 163 13.88 11.83 -11.06
CA TRP A 163 13.74 10.39 -11.13
C TRP A 163 13.07 9.98 -12.43
N ALA A 164 13.42 8.79 -12.91
CA ALA A 164 12.73 8.09 -13.97
C ALA A 164 11.82 7.02 -13.35
N VAL A 165 10.55 7.02 -13.75
CA VAL A 165 9.63 5.92 -13.49
C VAL A 165 9.61 5.06 -14.74
N ILE A 166 9.89 3.78 -14.57
CA ILE A 166 9.88 2.80 -15.65
C ILE A 166 8.84 1.74 -15.31
N GLY A 167 7.98 1.40 -16.26
CA GLY A 167 7.10 0.25 -16.22
C GLY A 167 7.41 -0.66 -17.40
N GLU A 168 7.70 -1.93 -17.13
CA GLU A 168 8.17 -2.89 -18.13
C GLU A 168 7.37 -4.17 -18.04
N ILE A 169 7.21 -4.85 -19.18
CA ILE A 169 6.68 -6.20 -19.28
C ILE A 169 7.49 -6.96 -20.32
N ASP A 170 7.78 -8.25 -20.09
CA ASP A 170 8.54 -9.04 -21.05
C ASP A 170 7.81 -9.07 -22.40
N GLN A 171 8.54 -8.77 -23.47
CA GLN A 171 7.99 -8.73 -24.83
C GLN A 171 7.32 -10.06 -25.19
N SER A 172 7.90 -11.18 -24.73
CA SER A 172 7.38 -12.52 -24.98
C SER A 172 6.01 -12.76 -24.33
N GLU A 173 5.72 -12.15 -23.17
CA GLU A 173 4.41 -12.21 -22.52
C GLU A 173 3.42 -11.28 -23.22
N ALA A 174 3.82 -10.02 -23.43
CA ALA A 174 2.98 -9.00 -24.06
C ALA A 174 2.52 -9.43 -25.47
N LEU A 175 3.39 -10.08 -26.25
CA LEU A 175 3.10 -10.52 -27.61
C LEU A 175 2.59 -11.96 -27.71
N LYS A 176 2.49 -12.71 -26.59
CA LYS A 176 2.09 -14.13 -26.61
C LYS A 176 0.73 -14.36 -27.27
N SER A 177 -0.22 -13.47 -27.01
CA SER A 177 -1.56 -13.53 -27.60
C SER A 177 -1.50 -13.30 -29.12
N ILE A 178 -0.62 -12.40 -29.58
CA ILE A 178 -0.42 -12.11 -31.01
C ILE A 178 0.24 -13.31 -31.70
N SER A 179 1.28 -13.91 -31.11
CA SER A 179 1.95 -15.08 -31.69
C SER A 179 1.00 -16.29 -31.79
N ASN A 180 0.11 -16.48 -30.81
CA ASN A 180 -0.89 -17.53 -30.85
C ASN A 180 -1.91 -17.31 -31.98
N LEU A 181 -2.40 -16.08 -32.16
CA LEU A 181 -3.29 -15.73 -33.26
C LEU A 181 -2.64 -15.94 -34.63
N ILE A 182 -1.39 -15.53 -34.80
CA ILE A 182 -0.62 -15.75 -36.02
C ILE A 182 -0.49 -17.26 -36.29
N THR A 183 -0.16 -18.05 -35.26
CA THR A 183 0.00 -19.50 -35.39
C THR A 183 -1.31 -20.19 -35.80
N ILE A 184 -2.43 -19.85 -35.15
CA ILE A 184 -3.75 -20.38 -35.50
C ILE A 184 -4.14 -19.99 -36.94
N THR A 185 -3.82 -18.76 -37.35
CA THR A 185 -4.10 -18.26 -38.71
C THR A 185 -3.27 -19.00 -39.77
N ILE A 186 -1.97 -19.22 -39.52
CA ILE A 186 -1.10 -19.95 -40.45
C ILE A 186 -1.52 -21.43 -40.54
N VAL A 187 -1.81 -22.08 -39.41
CA VAL A 187 -2.25 -23.48 -39.39
C VAL A 187 -3.57 -23.65 -40.13
N SER A 188 -4.56 -22.77 -39.89
CA SER A 188 -5.84 -22.82 -40.61
C SER A 188 -5.67 -22.58 -42.12
N LEU A 189 -4.80 -21.65 -42.52
CA LEU A 189 -4.46 -21.44 -43.94
C LEU A 189 -3.80 -22.68 -44.56
N LEU A 190 -2.85 -23.31 -43.88
CA LEU A 190 -2.19 -24.52 -44.36
C LEU A 190 -3.17 -25.69 -44.50
N VAL A 191 -4.06 -25.89 -43.53
CA VAL A 191 -5.12 -26.91 -43.60
C VAL A 191 -6.04 -26.63 -44.78
N PHE A 192 -6.40 -25.38 -45.03
CA PHE A 192 -7.24 -24.99 -46.16
C PHE A 192 -6.56 -25.24 -47.52
N VAL A 193 -5.29 -24.85 -47.66
CA VAL A 193 -4.50 -25.12 -48.87
C VAL A 193 -4.34 -26.63 -49.09
N LEU A 194 -4.06 -27.39 -48.04
CA LEU A 194 -3.95 -28.84 -48.13
C LEU A 194 -5.28 -29.47 -48.58
N ALA A 195 -6.40 -29.05 -48.01
CA ALA A 195 -7.73 -29.51 -48.42
C ALA A 195 -8.01 -29.19 -49.90
N MET A 196 -7.66 -27.98 -50.36
CA MET A 196 -7.77 -27.58 -51.77
C MET A 196 -6.90 -28.44 -52.69
N CYS A 197 -5.65 -28.73 -52.31
CA CYS A 197 -4.77 -29.61 -53.08
C CYS A 197 -5.30 -31.05 -53.14
N VAL A 198 -5.83 -31.57 -52.03
CA VAL A 198 -6.44 -32.91 -51.97
C VAL A 198 -7.67 -32.98 -52.87
N ILE A 199 -8.60 -32.02 -52.74
CA ILE A 199 -9.79 -31.94 -53.60
C ILE A 199 -9.39 -31.82 -55.07
N GLY A 200 -8.45 -30.92 -55.39
CA GLY A 200 -7.92 -30.72 -56.74
C GLY A 200 -7.28 -31.99 -57.32
N PHE A 201 -6.54 -32.74 -56.51
CA PHE A 201 -5.95 -34.02 -56.91
C PHE A 201 -7.02 -35.08 -57.22
N PHE A 202 -8.04 -35.19 -56.38
CA PHE A 202 -9.15 -36.13 -56.60
C PHE A 202 -9.97 -35.76 -57.84
N VAL A 203 -10.31 -34.48 -58.03
CA VAL A 203 -11.04 -33.98 -59.21
C VAL A 203 -10.23 -34.15 -60.50
N GLY A 204 -8.95 -33.78 -60.48
CA GLY A 204 -8.07 -33.95 -61.64
C GLY A 204 -7.91 -35.41 -62.05
N ARG A 205 -7.87 -36.34 -61.08
CA ARG A 205 -7.79 -37.78 -61.36
C ARG A 205 -9.14 -38.37 -61.79
N SER A 206 -10.26 -37.90 -61.24
CA SER A 206 -11.58 -38.48 -61.50
C SER A 206 -12.24 -37.95 -62.77
N ILE A 207 -11.89 -36.72 -63.20
CA ILE A 207 -12.51 -36.05 -64.35
C ILE A 207 -11.49 -35.80 -65.48
N THR A 208 -10.41 -35.07 -65.21
CA THR A 208 -9.49 -34.60 -66.27
C THR A 208 -8.79 -35.75 -67.00
N ARG A 209 -8.29 -36.75 -66.28
CA ARG A 209 -7.65 -37.93 -66.90
C ARG A 209 -8.61 -38.75 -67.78
N PRO A 210 -9.81 -39.12 -67.32
CA PRO A 210 -10.78 -39.81 -68.15
C PRO A 210 -11.25 -38.99 -69.36
N ILE A 211 -11.47 -37.66 -69.21
CA ILE A 211 -11.83 -36.80 -70.34
C ILE A 211 -10.71 -36.79 -71.39
N SER A 212 -9.45 -36.59 -70.99
CA SER A 212 -8.31 -36.63 -71.92
C SER A 212 -8.18 -37.99 -72.61
N SER A 213 -8.40 -39.09 -71.88
CA SER A 213 -8.38 -40.44 -72.45
C SER A 213 -9.50 -40.64 -73.47
N MET A 214 -10.68 -40.07 -73.21
CA MET A 214 -11.82 -40.10 -74.13
C MET A 214 -11.59 -39.21 -75.36
N THR A 215 -10.91 -38.07 -75.19
CA THR A 215 -10.48 -37.22 -76.31
C THR A 215 -9.52 -37.96 -77.22
N ASP A 216 -8.50 -38.65 -76.68
CA ASP A 216 -7.58 -39.48 -77.46
C ASP A 216 -8.30 -40.62 -78.21
N VAL A 217 -9.30 -41.23 -77.56
CA VAL A 217 -10.14 -42.26 -78.18
C VAL A 217 -10.94 -41.70 -79.34
N MET A 218 -11.55 -40.53 -79.18
CA MET A 218 -12.31 -39.87 -80.25
C MET A 218 -11.41 -39.43 -81.40
N THR A 219 -10.20 -38.91 -81.14
CA THR A 219 -9.25 -38.53 -82.19
C THR A 219 -8.79 -39.73 -83.01
N ARG A 220 -8.55 -40.88 -82.36
CA ARG A 220 -8.19 -42.12 -83.08
C ARG A 220 -9.37 -42.72 -83.83
N LEU A 221 -10.58 -42.64 -83.27
CA LEU A 221 -11.80 -43.07 -83.96
C LEU A 221 -12.08 -42.21 -85.21
N ALA A 222 -11.81 -40.90 -85.15
CA ALA A 222 -11.91 -40.00 -86.30
C ALA A 222 -10.89 -40.31 -87.41
N ASN A 223 -9.76 -40.93 -87.07
CA ASN A 223 -8.75 -41.41 -88.02
C ASN A 223 -9.02 -42.84 -88.54
N ASN A 224 -10.24 -43.35 -88.39
CA ASN A 224 -10.70 -44.69 -88.80
C ASN A 224 -9.96 -45.88 -88.13
N ASP A 225 -9.35 -45.69 -86.96
CA ASP A 225 -8.80 -46.80 -86.17
C ASP A 225 -9.87 -47.40 -85.23
N PHE A 226 -10.49 -48.50 -85.66
CA PHE A 226 -11.56 -49.18 -84.91
C PHE A 226 -11.09 -50.36 -84.05
N THR A 227 -9.78 -50.54 -83.87
CA THR A 227 -9.21 -51.72 -83.18
C THR A 227 -8.89 -51.48 -81.71
N MET A 228 -8.93 -50.21 -81.28
CA MET A 228 -8.56 -49.80 -79.93
C MET A 228 -9.60 -50.17 -78.86
N ASN A 229 -9.12 -50.46 -77.65
CA ASN A 229 -9.99 -50.70 -76.49
C ASN A 229 -10.37 -49.38 -75.81
N ILE A 230 -11.65 -49.22 -75.46
CA ILE A 230 -12.17 -47.96 -74.90
C ILE A 230 -12.08 -48.00 -73.36
N PRO A 231 -11.25 -47.15 -72.74
CA PRO A 231 -11.11 -47.12 -71.29
C PRO A 231 -12.41 -46.65 -70.61
N GLY A 232 -12.76 -47.24 -69.47
CA GLY A 232 -13.84 -46.74 -68.61
C GLY A 232 -15.26 -47.25 -68.88
N LYS A 233 -15.47 -48.27 -69.75
CA LYS A 233 -16.79 -48.88 -70.03
C LYS A 233 -17.60 -49.29 -68.78
N GLY A 234 -16.91 -49.73 -67.72
CA GLY A 234 -17.52 -50.18 -66.46
C GLY A 234 -17.82 -49.07 -65.44
N ARG A 235 -17.57 -47.79 -65.75
CA ARG A 235 -17.88 -46.68 -64.83
C ARG A 235 -19.39 -46.40 -64.81
N MET A 236 -19.92 -46.00 -63.66
CA MET A 236 -21.34 -45.69 -63.47
C MET A 236 -21.68 -44.19 -63.59
N ASP A 237 -20.68 -43.35 -63.87
CA ASP A 237 -20.82 -41.90 -64.01
C ASP A 237 -21.02 -41.47 -65.48
N GLU A 238 -21.14 -40.17 -65.70
CA GLU A 238 -21.34 -39.55 -67.01
C GLU A 238 -20.20 -39.90 -67.98
N ILE A 239 -18.97 -40.03 -67.47
CA ILE A 239 -17.82 -40.46 -68.28
C ILE A 239 -17.93 -41.94 -68.67
N GLY A 240 -18.48 -42.80 -67.80
CA GLY A 240 -18.84 -44.17 -68.15
C GLY A 240 -19.93 -44.25 -69.22
N SER A 241 -20.91 -43.36 -69.14
CA SER A 241 -21.94 -43.22 -70.17
C SER A 241 -21.34 -42.75 -71.50
N MET A 242 -20.35 -41.83 -71.47
CA MET A 242 -19.57 -41.46 -72.65
C MET A 242 -18.75 -42.65 -73.18
N ALA A 243 -18.07 -43.43 -72.34
CA ALA A 243 -17.30 -44.60 -72.77
C ALA A 243 -18.18 -45.68 -73.42
N ARG A 244 -19.39 -45.90 -72.89
CA ARG A 244 -20.39 -46.79 -73.51
C ARG A 244 -20.91 -46.20 -74.82
N ALA A 245 -21.21 -44.91 -74.86
CA ALA A 245 -21.63 -44.23 -76.09
C ALA A 245 -20.55 -44.29 -77.17
N VAL A 246 -19.27 -44.08 -76.82
CA VAL A 246 -18.14 -44.19 -77.75
C VAL A 246 -17.90 -45.63 -78.18
N SER A 247 -18.21 -46.62 -77.34
CA SER A 247 -18.21 -48.02 -77.78
C SER A 247 -19.30 -48.28 -78.80
N ILE A 248 -20.49 -47.76 -78.55
CA ILE A 248 -21.59 -47.83 -79.50
C ILE A 248 -21.20 -47.06 -80.77
N PHE A 249 -20.48 -45.94 -80.70
CA PHE A 249 -19.96 -45.23 -81.88
C PHE A 249 -18.86 -46.01 -82.60
N GLN A 250 -17.95 -46.70 -81.92
CA GLN A 250 -16.92 -47.53 -82.54
C GLN A 250 -17.54 -48.74 -83.24
N GLU A 251 -18.53 -49.35 -82.60
CA GLU A 251 -19.31 -50.46 -83.14
C GLU A 251 -20.19 -49.97 -84.30
N ASN A 252 -20.85 -48.81 -84.15
CA ASN A 252 -21.60 -48.12 -85.20
C ASN A 252 -20.71 -47.51 -86.28
N ALA A 253 -19.41 -47.32 -86.09
CA ALA A 253 -18.47 -46.82 -87.10
C ALA A 253 -17.89 -47.99 -87.91
N LYS A 254 -17.64 -49.14 -87.27
CA LYS A 254 -17.47 -50.43 -87.96
C LYS A 254 -18.72 -50.79 -88.77
N GLU A 255 -19.89 -50.56 -88.17
CA GLU A 255 -21.18 -50.80 -88.81
C GLU A 255 -21.57 -49.68 -89.78
N ASN A 256 -21.11 -48.42 -89.62
CA ASN A 256 -21.28 -47.35 -90.61
C ASN A 256 -20.32 -47.48 -91.77
N GLU A 257 -19.14 -48.09 -91.63
CA GLU A 257 -18.37 -48.49 -92.81
C GLU A 257 -19.15 -49.52 -93.63
N ARG A 258 -19.99 -50.33 -92.96
CA ARG A 258 -20.94 -51.27 -93.56
C ARG A 258 -22.26 -50.63 -94.03
N LEU A 259 -22.71 -49.54 -93.40
CA LEU A 259 -24.00 -48.85 -93.63
C LEU A 259 -23.84 -47.50 -94.38
N ARG A 260 -22.61 -47.06 -94.68
CA ARG A 260 -22.30 -45.91 -95.56
C ARG A 260 -22.72 -46.16 -97.01
N GLU A 261 -23.08 -47.39 -97.37
CA GLU A 261 -23.75 -47.73 -98.62
C GLU A 261 -25.29 -47.55 -98.58
N GLU A 262 -25.95 -47.41 -97.42
CA GLU A 262 -27.42 -47.56 -97.34
C GLU A 262 -28.20 -46.39 -96.69
N GLN A 263 -27.77 -45.16 -96.98
CA GLN A 263 -28.60 -43.94 -96.91
C GLN A 263 -29.10 -43.43 -95.53
N LYS A 264 -28.57 -42.23 -95.22
CA LYS A 264 -29.24 -40.98 -94.82
C LYS A 264 -30.64 -41.02 -94.16
N ASP A 265 -30.62 -40.46 -92.95
CA ASP A 265 -31.59 -39.55 -92.33
C ASP A 265 -32.79 -40.13 -91.55
N SER A 266 -32.77 -39.91 -90.22
CA SER A 266 -33.98 -39.60 -89.46
C SER A 266 -33.65 -38.82 -88.17
N ALA A 267 -33.83 -37.50 -88.23
CA ALA A 267 -33.51 -36.53 -87.19
C ALA A 267 -34.64 -36.29 -86.15
N VAL A 268 -35.60 -37.21 -86.00
CA VAL A 268 -36.86 -36.89 -85.30
C VAL A 268 -36.91 -37.32 -83.82
N GLN A 269 -36.01 -38.19 -83.33
CA GLN A 269 -36.10 -38.68 -81.94
C GLN A 269 -35.48 -37.78 -80.85
N SER A 270 -34.69 -36.75 -81.20
CA SER A 270 -33.90 -35.97 -80.22
C SER A 270 -34.70 -34.95 -79.40
N GLU A 271 -35.93 -34.62 -79.78
CA GLU A 271 -36.66 -33.50 -79.20
C GLU A 271 -37.44 -33.87 -77.92
N LYS A 272 -37.95 -35.10 -77.84
CA LYS A 272 -38.73 -35.58 -76.68
C LYS A 272 -37.87 -35.83 -75.43
N ALA A 273 -36.68 -36.42 -75.61
CA ALA A 273 -35.73 -36.66 -74.52
C ALA A 273 -35.18 -35.36 -73.89
N ARG A 274 -35.05 -34.30 -74.69
CA ARG A 274 -34.61 -32.98 -74.22
C ARG A 274 -35.63 -32.33 -73.28
N SER A 275 -36.93 -32.47 -73.57
CA SER A 275 -38.01 -31.91 -72.75
C SER A 275 -38.10 -32.58 -71.38
N GLU A 276 -38.03 -33.92 -71.34
CA GLU A 276 -38.07 -34.69 -70.09
C GLU A 276 -36.86 -34.41 -69.18
N ALA A 277 -35.67 -34.25 -69.77
CA ALA A 277 -34.46 -33.88 -69.04
C ALA A 277 -34.56 -32.47 -68.42
N LEU A 278 -35.09 -31.49 -69.17
CA LEU A 278 -35.28 -30.12 -68.68
C LEU A 278 -36.29 -30.06 -67.53
N GLN A 279 -37.37 -30.84 -67.58
CA GLN A 279 -38.39 -30.84 -66.53
C GLN A 279 -37.88 -31.46 -65.22
N LYS A 280 -37.07 -32.52 -65.31
CA LYS A 280 -36.42 -33.15 -64.14
C LYS A 280 -35.38 -32.22 -63.50
N MET A 281 -34.63 -31.48 -64.32
CA MET A 281 -33.66 -30.49 -63.86
C MET A 281 -34.35 -29.30 -63.19
N ALA A 282 -35.45 -28.79 -63.75
CA ALA A 282 -36.25 -27.74 -63.14
C ALA A 282 -36.82 -28.15 -61.77
N SER A 283 -37.37 -29.36 -61.65
CA SER A 283 -37.87 -29.89 -60.37
C SER A 283 -36.76 -30.03 -59.31
N THR A 284 -35.56 -30.43 -59.72
CA THR A 284 -34.41 -30.57 -58.80
C THR A 284 -33.96 -29.21 -58.28
N VAL A 285 -33.87 -28.21 -59.16
CA VAL A 285 -33.54 -26.82 -58.79
C VAL A 285 -34.60 -26.24 -57.86
N GLU A 286 -35.89 -26.45 -58.16
CA GLU A 286 -37.00 -25.99 -57.32
C GLU A 286 -36.94 -26.60 -55.92
N GLN A 287 -36.71 -27.92 -55.81
CA GLN A 287 -36.56 -28.62 -54.54
C GLN A 287 -35.36 -28.10 -53.72
N GLN A 288 -34.19 -27.98 -54.35
CA GLN A 288 -32.97 -27.49 -53.68
C GLN A 288 -33.12 -26.03 -53.21
N THR A 289 -33.76 -25.19 -54.03
CA THR A 289 -34.02 -23.79 -53.68
C THR A 289 -34.97 -23.70 -52.49
N LYS A 290 -35.99 -24.57 -52.42
CA LYS A 290 -36.93 -24.66 -51.30
C LYS A 290 -36.23 -25.09 -50.00
N ASP A 291 -35.30 -26.03 -50.09
CA ASP A 291 -34.50 -26.52 -48.95
C ASP A 291 -33.56 -25.42 -48.42
N VAL A 292 -32.88 -24.70 -49.31
CA VAL A 292 -32.04 -23.55 -48.95
C VAL A 292 -32.88 -22.43 -48.31
N ALA A 293 -34.03 -22.09 -48.90
CA ALA A 293 -34.93 -21.07 -48.35
C ALA A 293 -35.44 -21.43 -46.94
N SER A 294 -35.73 -22.73 -46.71
CA SER A 294 -36.12 -23.23 -45.38
C SER A 294 -35.00 -23.07 -44.36
N ARG A 295 -33.77 -23.47 -44.69
CA ARG A 295 -32.59 -23.32 -43.81
C ARG A 295 -32.27 -21.87 -43.50
N VAL A 296 -32.40 -20.97 -44.49
CA VAL A 296 -32.20 -19.53 -44.29
C VAL A 296 -33.25 -18.95 -43.34
N SER A 297 -34.51 -19.39 -43.47
CA SER A 297 -35.59 -18.96 -42.57
C SER A 297 -35.38 -19.47 -41.13
N GLU A 298 -34.90 -20.69 -40.96
CA GLU A 298 -34.54 -21.26 -39.66
C GLU A 298 -33.38 -20.48 -39.00
N LEU A 299 -32.30 -20.23 -39.74
CA LEU A 299 -31.16 -19.45 -39.26
C LEU A 299 -31.55 -18.01 -38.91
N ALA A 300 -32.42 -17.38 -39.71
CA ALA A 300 -32.94 -16.04 -39.42
C ALA A 300 -33.79 -16.03 -38.12
N ALA A 301 -34.57 -17.07 -37.87
CA ALA A 301 -35.32 -17.23 -36.63
C ALA A 301 -34.39 -17.42 -35.42
N GLU A 302 -33.34 -18.24 -35.55
CA GLU A 302 -32.32 -18.44 -34.52
C GLU A 302 -31.54 -17.15 -34.23
N THR A 303 -31.14 -16.42 -35.26
CA THR A 303 -30.47 -15.12 -35.14
C THR A 303 -31.36 -14.10 -34.44
N LYS A 304 -32.67 -14.11 -34.70
CA LYS A 304 -33.64 -13.25 -34.01
C LYS A 304 -33.75 -13.59 -32.52
N LEU A 305 -33.72 -14.88 -32.16
CA LEU A 305 -33.71 -15.31 -30.76
C LEU A 305 -32.41 -14.90 -30.06
N LEU A 306 -31.26 -15.07 -30.71
CA LEU A 306 -29.97 -14.62 -30.21
C LEU A 306 -29.94 -13.10 -29.99
N ALA A 307 -30.43 -12.31 -30.95
CA ALA A 307 -30.52 -10.86 -30.82
C ALA A 307 -31.42 -10.44 -29.65
N LYS A 308 -32.54 -11.16 -29.44
CA LYS A 308 -33.42 -10.93 -28.29
C LYS A 308 -32.71 -11.24 -26.97
N GLY A 309 -32.03 -12.38 -26.87
CA GLY A 309 -31.27 -12.76 -25.68
C GLY A 309 -30.12 -11.80 -25.38
N MET A 310 -29.48 -11.25 -26.42
CA MET A 310 -28.47 -10.21 -26.29
C MET A 310 -29.05 -8.89 -25.77
N GLY A 311 -30.28 -8.54 -26.18
CA GLY A 311 -31.02 -7.40 -25.64
C GLY A 311 -31.34 -7.56 -24.16
N GLU A 312 -31.89 -8.71 -23.77
CA GLU A 312 -32.18 -9.05 -22.36
C GLU A 312 -30.91 -9.05 -21.49
N SER A 313 -29.80 -9.59 -22.02
CA SER A 313 -28.51 -9.57 -21.34
C SER A 313 -27.94 -8.16 -21.18
N SER A 314 -28.08 -7.31 -22.21
CA SER A 314 -27.62 -5.92 -22.15
C SER A 314 -28.40 -5.11 -21.10
N GLU A 315 -29.71 -5.33 -21.00
CA GLU A 315 -30.56 -4.74 -19.95
C GLU A 315 -30.10 -5.17 -18.55
N ALA A 316 -29.84 -6.47 -18.35
CA ALA A 316 -29.36 -7.00 -17.08
C ALA A 316 -27.98 -6.44 -16.69
N VAL A 317 -27.08 -6.26 -17.66
CA VAL A 317 -25.76 -5.62 -17.46
C VAL A 317 -25.94 -4.15 -17.10
N PHE A 318 -26.88 -3.43 -17.72
CA PHE A 318 -27.15 -2.03 -17.42
C PHE A 318 -27.69 -1.83 -15.98
N GLU A 319 -28.66 -2.65 -15.56
CA GLU A 319 -29.14 -2.65 -14.17
C GLU A 319 -28.04 -3.01 -13.17
N SER A 320 -27.21 -4.00 -13.49
CA SER A 320 -26.05 -4.35 -12.66
C SER A 320 -25.05 -3.19 -12.54
N ALA A 321 -24.74 -2.52 -13.65
CA ALA A 321 -23.84 -1.35 -13.66
C ALA A 321 -24.41 -0.19 -12.83
N LYS A 322 -25.72 0.02 -12.86
CA LYS A 322 -26.42 1.01 -12.03
C LYS A 322 -26.32 0.65 -10.54
N GLY A 323 -26.56 -0.62 -10.18
CA GLY A 323 -26.39 -1.10 -8.81
C GLY A 323 -24.96 -0.93 -8.30
N VAL A 324 -23.95 -1.24 -9.13
CA VAL A 324 -22.54 -1.02 -8.81
C VAL A 324 -22.22 0.46 -8.60
N LYS A 325 -22.78 1.36 -9.43
CA LYS A 325 -22.61 2.81 -9.29
C LYS A 325 -23.21 3.32 -7.97
N ASP A 326 -24.42 2.89 -7.64
CA ASP A 326 -25.11 3.31 -6.43
C ASP A 326 -24.36 2.81 -5.17
N ALA A 327 -23.91 1.55 -5.19
CA ALA A 327 -23.08 0.98 -4.12
C ALA A 327 -21.74 1.73 -3.98
N SER A 328 -21.08 2.07 -5.09
CA SER A 328 -19.82 2.83 -5.07
C SER A 328 -20.03 4.23 -4.49
N THR A 329 -21.16 4.87 -4.80
CA THR A 329 -21.51 6.20 -4.27
C THR A 329 -21.75 6.14 -2.76
N ALA A 330 -22.46 5.11 -2.27
CA ALA A 330 -22.66 4.88 -0.84
C ALA A 330 -21.34 4.59 -0.11
N GLN A 331 -20.44 3.81 -0.72
CA GLN A 331 -19.10 3.53 -0.18
C GLN A 331 -18.24 4.80 -0.05
N LEU A 332 -18.32 5.71 -1.03
CA LEU A 332 -17.60 7.00 -0.98
C LEU A 332 -18.11 7.87 0.17
N GLU A 333 -19.42 7.92 0.41
CA GLU A 333 -20.00 8.63 1.56
C GLU A 333 -19.55 7.99 2.89
N GLN A 334 -19.58 6.66 2.99
CA GLN A 334 -19.08 5.96 4.17
C GLN A 334 -17.60 6.25 4.44
N THR A 335 -16.78 6.27 3.39
CA THR A 335 -15.35 6.57 3.48
C THR A 335 -15.11 8.01 3.94
N ARG A 336 -15.92 8.97 3.49
CA ARG A 336 -15.89 10.36 3.99
C ARG A 336 -16.23 10.45 5.47
N MET A 337 -17.28 9.75 5.92
CA MET A 337 -17.64 9.73 7.33
C MET A 337 -16.54 9.12 8.20
N ILE A 338 -15.90 8.04 7.75
CA ILE A 338 -14.74 7.44 8.44
C ILE A 338 -13.58 8.43 8.48
N ALA A 339 -13.29 9.16 7.40
CA ALA A 339 -12.22 10.15 7.37
C ALA A 339 -12.49 11.30 8.36
N THR A 340 -13.73 11.79 8.42
CA THR A 340 -14.14 12.81 9.40
C THR A 340 -14.02 12.29 10.83
N ALA A 341 -14.56 11.11 11.12
CA ALA A 341 -14.47 10.49 12.45
C ALA A 341 -13.00 10.25 12.86
N THR A 342 -12.15 9.85 11.93
CA THR A 342 -10.71 9.69 12.17
C THR A 342 -10.06 11.04 12.49
N SER A 343 -10.41 12.10 11.75
CA SER A 343 -9.91 13.46 12.02
C SER A 343 -10.36 13.99 13.40
N GLU A 344 -11.61 13.71 13.80
CA GLU A 344 -12.12 14.07 15.13
C GLU A 344 -11.42 13.26 16.25
N LEU A 345 -11.15 11.97 16.01
CA LEU A 345 -10.39 11.14 16.94
C LEU A 345 -8.95 11.64 17.11
N THR A 346 -8.24 11.98 16.03
CA THR A 346 -6.89 12.56 16.11
C THR A 346 -6.91 13.87 16.91
N SER A 347 -7.88 14.75 16.65
CA SER A 347 -8.04 15.99 17.41
C SER A 347 -8.31 15.72 18.90
N SER A 348 -9.05 14.67 19.22
CA SER A 348 -9.33 14.27 20.61
C SER A 348 -8.09 13.71 21.30
N ILE A 349 -7.27 12.92 20.60
CA ILE A 349 -6.00 12.39 21.11
C ILE A 349 -5.03 13.54 21.41
N ASP A 350 -4.92 14.53 20.51
CA ASP A 350 -4.11 15.72 20.72
C ASP A 350 -4.56 16.51 21.97
N GLU A 351 -5.87 16.68 22.16
CA GLU A 351 -6.43 17.37 23.32
C GLU A 351 -6.15 16.61 24.63
N ILE A 352 -6.32 15.28 24.63
CA ILE A 352 -5.99 14.44 25.79
C ILE A 352 -4.49 14.53 26.09
N GLY A 353 -3.62 14.51 25.07
CA GLY A 353 -2.18 14.68 25.25
C GLY A 353 -1.83 16.00 25.92
N GLN A 354 -2.46 17.11 25.51
CA GLN A 354 -2.29 18.41 26.16
C GLN A 354 -2.80 18.41 27.61
N GLN A 355 -3.95 17.78 27.89
CA GLN A 355 -4.49 17.70 29.26
C GLN A 355 -3.60 16.87 30.19
N VAL A 356 -3.05 15.76 29.71
CA VAL A 356 -2.13 14.91 30.49
C VAL A 356 -0.82 15.65 30.79
N SER A 357 -0.27 16.37 29.80
CA SER A 357 0.89 17.24 30.01
C SER A 357 0.62 18.33 31.04
N HIS A 358 -0.57 18.94 31.00
CA HIS A 358 -0.98 19.93 32.00
C HIS A 358 -1.14 19.34 33.40
N ALA A 359 -1.71 18.13 33.51
CA ALA A 359 -1.83 17.42 34.78
C ALA A 359 -0.46 17.06 35.38
N ALA A 360 0.51 16.68 34.55
CA ALA A 360 1.88 16.43 34.98
C ALA A 360 2.55 17.69 35.56
N ASP A 361 2.38 18.86 34.93
CA ASP A 361 2.86 20.15 35.47
C ASP A 361 2.25 20.48 36.83
N ILE A 362 0.93 20.32 36.98
CA ILE A 362 0.23 20.56 38.26
C ILE A 362 0.78 19.63 39.34
N THR A 363 0.95 18.35 39.01
CA THR A 363 1.46 17.31 39.93
C THR A 363 2.88 17.65 40.38
N GLN A 364 3.76 18.06 39.46
CA GLN A 364 5.12 18.49 39.78
C GLN A 364 5.14 19.71 40.71
N ARG A 365 4.26 20.69 40.48
CA ARG A 365 4.10 21.85 41.39
C ARG A 365 3.58 21.43 42.77
N ALA A 366 2.68 20.43 42.84
CA ALA A 366 2.18 19.90 44.11
C ALA A 366 3.30 19.22 44.93
N VAL A 367 4.21 18.47 44.28
CA VAL A 367 5.39 17.88 44.95
C VAL A 367 6.25 18.96 45.59
N VAL A 368 6.57 20.02 44.84
CA VAL A 368 7.39 21.13 45.36
C VAL A 368 6.73 21.80 46.56
N ASN A 369 5.42 22.08 46.47
CA ASN A 369 4.67 22.69 47.59
C ASN A 369 4.60 21.79 48.82
N ALA A 370 4.49 20.47 48.63
CA ALA A 370 4.51 19.50 49.72
C ALA A 370 5.88 19.46 50.42
N GLN A 371 6.97 19.48 49.66
CA GLN A 371 8.35 19.53 50.19
C GLN A 371 8.60 20.83 50.99
N ASP A 372 8.14 21.98 50.48
CA ASP A 372 8.25 23.26 51.19
C ASP A 372 7.43 23.28 52.49
N SER A 373 6.23 22.68 52.45
CA SER A 373 5.38 22.53 53.65
C SER A 373 6.06 21.64 54.68
N GLN A 374 6.63 20.51 54.27
CA GLN A 374 7.38 19.61 55.14
C GLN A 374 8.56 20.32 55.81
N LYS A 375 9.35 21.09 55.03
CA LYS A 375 10.46 21.88 55.56
C LYS A 375 10.02 22.91 56.60
N THR A 376 8.89 23.57 56.36
CA THR A 376 8.32 24.57 57.28
C THR A 376 7.85 23.91 58.58
N ILE A 377 7.19 22.75 58.48
CA ILE A 377 6.72 21.97 59.64
C ILE A 377 7.91 21.45 60.47
N LEU A 378 8.98 20.97 59.83
CA LEU A 378 10.20 20.56 60.51
C LEU A 378 10.84 21.74 61.26
N SER A 379 10.93 22.91 60.63
CA SER A 379 11.44 24.12 61.28
C SER A 379 10.58 24.55 62.49
N LEU A 380 9.26 24.35 62.41
CA LEU A 380 8.35 24.56 63.53
C LEU A 380 8.59 23.53 64.64
N SER A 381 8.83 22.25 64.30
CA SER A 381 9.16 21.19 65.26
C SER A 381 10.41 21.57 66.07
N ASP A 382 11.47 21.99 65.39
CA ASP A 382 12.73 22.41 66.02
C ASP A 382 12.51 23.62 66.95
N ALA A 383 11.73 24.62 66.50
CA ALA A 383 11.42 25.79 67.32
C ALA A 383 10.62 25.42 68.59
N VAL A 384 9.69 24.47 68.48
CA VAL A 384 8.87 24.00 69.61
C VAL A 384 9.71 23.17 70.59
N GLU A 385 10.69 22.40 70.10
CA GLU A 385 11.68 21.70 70.94
C GLU A 385 12.49 22.68 71.80
N VAL A 386 13.02 23.75 71.19
CA VAL A 386 13.73 24.81 71.92
C VAL A 386 12.84 25.50 72.96
N ILE A 387 11.56 25.74 72.65
CA ILE A 387 10.61 26.27 73.64
C ILE A 387 10.44 25.28 74.81
N GLY A 388 10.36 23.98 74.52
CA GLY A 388 10.31 22.93 75.53
C GLY A 388 11.49 22.97 76.49
N ASP A 389 12.72 23.10 75.96
CA ASP A 389 13.95 23.23 76.75
C ASP A 389 13.91 24.46 77.66
N VAL A 390 13.48 25.62 77.13
CA VAL A 390 13.36 26.85 77.91
C VAL A 390 12.31 26.72 79.02
N VAL A 391 11.16 26.11 78.73
CA VAL A 391 10.11 25.85 79.74
C VAL A 391 10.63 24.95 80.85
N GLY A 392 11.43 23.93 80.52
CA GLY A 392 12.12 23.07 81.49
C GLY A 392 13.03 23.87 82.43
N VAL A 393 13.89 24.74 81.87
CA VAL A 393 14.77 25.61 82.68
C VAL A 393 13.97 26.55 83.59
N ILE A 394 12.84 27.11 83.12
CA ILE A 394 12.00 27.99 83.95
C ILE A 394 11.36 27.20 85.09
N ALA A 395 10.91 25.96 84.84
CA ALA A 395 10.37 25.08 85.87
C ALA A 395 11.41 24.78 86.96
N ASP A 396 12.66 24.47 86.57
CA ASP A 396 13.78 24.26 87.49
C ASP A 396 14.09 25.51 88.34
N ILE A 397 14.08 26.70 87.72
CA ILE A 397 14.28 27.98 88.42
C ILE A 397 13.13 28.23 89.41
N ALA A 398 11.89 27.96 89.03
CA ALA A 398 10.73 28.12 89.90
C ALA A 398 10.82 27.19 91.11
N GLU A 399 11.24 25.93 90.92
CA GLU A 399 11.46 24.98 92.02
C GLU A 399 12.58 25.45 92.96
N GLN A 400 13.73 25.86 92.42
CA GLN A 400 14.83 26.41 93.22
C GLN A 400 14.42 27.68 93.99
N THR A 401 13.65 28.57 93.34
CA THR A 401 13.15 29.81 93.95
C THR A 401 12.18 29.49 95.09
N ASN A 402 11.30 28.50 94.92
CA ASN A 402 10.40 28.03 95.97
C ASN A 402 11.18 27.46 97.18
N LEU A 403 12.25 26.68 96.95
CA LEU A 403 13.12 26.16 98.01
C LEU A 403 13.89 27.28 98.74
N LEU A 404 14.43 28.26 98.00
CA LEU A 404 15.10 29.43 98.57
C LEU A 404 14.14 30.29 99.41
N ALA A 405 12.94 30.54 98.89
CA ALA A 405 11.89 31.29 99.58
C ALA A 405 11.40 30.56 100.83
N LEU A 406 11.31 29.23 100.80
CA LEU A 406 10.99 28.41 101.97
C LEU A 406 12.06 28.54 103.05
N ASN A 407 13.35 28.42 102.69
CA ASN A 407 14.47 28.59 103.62
C ASN A 407 14.50 30.00 104.21
N ALA A 408 14.26 31.03 103.39
CA ALA A 408 14.15 32.42 103.83
C ALA A 408 12.98 32.63 104.80
N THR A 409 11.83 31.98 104.55
CA THR A 409 10.66 32.02 105.45
C THR A 409 10.98 31.40 106.81
N ILE A 410 11.71 30.27 106.83
CA ILE A 410 12.16 29.60 108.06
C ILE A 410 13.10 30.52 108.88
N GLU A 411 14.09 31.13 108.23
CA GLU A 411 15.05 31.99 108.92
C GLU A 411 14.40 33.31 109.40
N ALA A 412 13.44 33.84 108.64
CA ALA A 412 12.63 34.99 109.06
C ALA A 412 11.77 34.68 110.30
N ALA A 413 11.19 33.49 110.37
CA ALA A 413 10.46 33.02 111.56
C ALA A 413 11.40 32.86 112.78
N ARG A 414 12.65 32.47 112.53
CA ARG A 414 13.70 32.32 113.56
C ARG A 414 14.17 33.66 114.13
N ALA A 415 14.15 34.73 113.33
CA ALA A 415 14.50 36.09 113.75
C ALA A 415 13.41 36.82 114.57
N GLY A 416 12.23 36.20 114.77
CA GLY A 416 11.15 36.75 115.61
C GLY A 416 10.57 38.06 115.09
N GLU A 417 10.31 39.04 115.97
CA GLU A 417 9.72 40.35 115.61
C GLU A 417 10.54 41.12 114.56
N ALA A 418 11.88 40.96 114.55
CA ALA A 418 12.76 41.63 113.59
C ALA A 418 12.64 41.08 112.14
N GLY A 419 12.15 39.85 111.99
CA GLY A 419 12.03 39.15 110.70
C GLY A 419 10.66 39.26 110.01
N LYS A 420 9.64 39.87 110.65
CA LYS A 420 8.26 39.89 110.13
C LYS A 420 8.13 40.44 108.70
N GLY A 421 8.80 41.55 108.40
CA GLY A 421 8.78 42.14 107.05
C GLY A 421 9.41 41.23 106.00
N PHE A 422 10.48 40.52 106.37
CA PHE A 422 11.17 39.57 105.49
C PHE A 422 10.36 38.29 105.27
N ALA A 423 9.64 37.82 106.30
CA ALA A 423 8.75 36.66 106.21
C ALA A 423 7.60 36.87 105.22
N VAL A 424 7.03 38.08 105.17
CA VAL A 424 5.95 38.42 104.21
C VAL A 424 6.50 38.38 102.78
N VAL A 425 7.66 38.99 102.53
CA VAL A 425 8.29 38.97 101.19
C VAL A 425 8.66 37.54 100.79
N ALA A 426 9.25 36.75 101.69
CA ALA A 426 9.60 35.35 101.41
C ALA A 426 8.36 34.49 101.11
N SER A 427 7.25 34.68 101.82
CA SER A 427 5.98 34.00 101.52
C SER A 427 5.40 34.42 100.17
N GLU A 428 5.52 35.70 99.80
CA GLU A 428 5.04 36.19 98.51
C GLU A 428 5.88 35.62 97.35
N VAL A 429 7.21 35.62 97.49
CA VAL A 429 8.13 34.99 96.52
C VAL A 429 7.85 33.50 96.39
N LYS A 430 7.56 32.80 97.50
CA LYS A 430 7.18 31.39 97.50
C LYS A 430 5.89 31.16 96.71
N ASN A 431 4.85 31.96 96.95
CA ASN A 431 3.59 31.87 96.23
C ASN A 431 3.78 32.13 94.73
N LEU A 432 4.57 33.14 94.37
CA LEU A 432 4.93 33.44 92.98
C LEU A 432 5.64 32.25 92.34
N ALA A 433 6.61 31.64 93.02
CA ALA A 433 7.34 30.48 92.51
C ALA A 433 6.44 29.25 92.30
N VAL A 434 5.51 28.97 93.21
CA VAL A 434 4.50 27.90 93.05
C VAL A 434 3.59 28.20 91.86
N GLN A 435 3.15 29.45 91.70
CA GLN A 435 2.33 29.86 90.56
C GLN A 435 3.10 29.74 89.24
N THR A 436 4.37 30.13 89.20
CA THR A 436 5.25 29.97 88.04
C THR A 436 5.42 28.49 87.68
N ALA A 437 5.71 27.62 88.65
CA ALA A 437 5.85 26.18 88.43
C ALA A 437 4.58 25.56 87.81
N LYS A 438 3.41 25.94 88.33
CA LYS A 438 2.12 25.50 87.80
C LYS A 438 1.89 26.00 86.37
N SER A 439 2.18 27.28 86.08
CA SER A 439 2.06 27.82 84.73
C SER A 439 3.04 27.18 83.76
N THR A 440 4.27 26.84 84.17
CA THR A 440 5.22 26.11 83.32
C THR A 440 4.78 24.68 83.05
N GLU A 441 4.11 24.01 84.00
CA GLU A 441 3.53 22.67 83.79
C GLU A 441 2.41 22.72 82.73
N GLU A 442 1.52 23.72 82.79
CA GLU A 442 0.48 23.93 81.79
C GLU A 442 1.07 24.25 80.39
N ILE A 443 2.13 25.08 80.32
CA ILE A 443 2.83 25.36 79.06
C ILE A 443 3.52 24.11 78.52
N SER A 444 4.18 23.31 79.37
CA SER A 444 4.83 22.06 78.97
C SER A 444 3.83 21.10 78.32
N LYS A 445 2.64 20.97 78.90
CA LYS A 445 1.54 20.18 78.30
C LYS A 445 1.14 20.72 76.92
N GLN A 446 1.04 22.03 76.76
CA GLN A 446 0.71 22.66 75.48
C GLN A 446 1.82 22.44 74.42
N VAL A 447 3.09 22.53 74.83
CA VAL A 447 4.25 22.25 73.96
C VAL A 447 4.20 20.81 73.46
N HIS A 448 3.96 19.84 74.34
CA HIS A 448 3.82 18.44 73.94
C HIS A 448 2.64 18.20 72.99
N GLU A 449 1.51 18.88 73.19
CA GLU A 449 0.38 18.79 72.27
C GLU A 449 0.74 19.35 70.89
N VAL A 450 1.43 20.49 70.83
CA VAL A 450 1.92 21.07 69.57
C VAL A 450 2.92 20.14 68.88
N GLN A 451 3.89 19.56 69.59
CA GLN A 451 4.85 18.58 69.03
C GLN A 451 4.14 17.37 68.41
N ASN A 452 3.13 16.83 69.10
CA ASN A 452 2.32 15.71 68.59
C ASN A 452 1.55 16.11 67.33
N MET A 453 0.96 17.31 67.28
CA MET A 453 0.28 17.81 66.08
C MET A 453 1.25 18.01 64.90
N THR A 454 2.44 18.56 65.16
CA THR A 454 3.49 18.74 64.16
C THR A 454 3.94 17.40 63.58
N THR A 455 4.13 16.37 64.42
CA THR A 455 4.49 15.01 63.98
C THR A 455 3.42 14.42 63.06
N LYS A 456 2.14 14.53 63.43
CA LYS A 456 1.01 14.10 62.57
C LYS A 456 0.94 14.88 61.26
N ALA A 457 1.27 16.17 61.28
CA ALA A 457 1.31 17.00 60.07
C ALA A 457 2.42 16.55 59.11
N VAL A 458 3.61 16.20 59.62
CA VAL A 458 4.70 15.62 58.80
C VAL A 458 4.25 14.30 58.16
N GLU A 459 3.62 13.41 58.92
CA GLU A 459 3.11 12.14 58.39
C GLU A 459 2.06 12.35 57.29
N ALA A 460 1.12 13.28 57.50
CA ALA A 460 0.10 13.62 56.50
C ALA A 460 0.71 14.19 55.20
N VAL A 461 1.71 15.07 55.31
CA VAL A 461 2.42 15.62 54.14
C VAL A 461 3.26 14.54 53.43
N GLY A 462 3.82 13.59 54.17
CA GLY A 462 4.48 12.40 53.61
C GLY A 462 3.54 11.58 52.75
N ASN A 463 2.35 11.24 53.27
CA ASN A 463 1.35 10.48 52.51
C ASN A 463 0.86 11.23 51.25
N ILE A 464 0.73 12.56 51.32
CA ILE A 464 0.41 13.39 50.14
C ILE A 464 1.51 13.25 49.09
N THR A 465 2.78 13.31 49.51
CA THR A 465 3.93 13.20 48.60
C THR A 465 3.91 11.87 47.86
N THR A 466 3.71 10.75 48.57
CA THR A 466 3.59 9.41 47.95
C THR A 466 2.43 9.35 46.95
N THR A 467 1.25 9.86 47.32
CA THR A 467 0.07 9.85 46.43
C THR A 467 0.33 10.66 45.15
N VAL A 468 1.01 11.80 45.26
CA VAL A 468 1.34 12.67 44.12
C VAL A 468 2.39 12.01 43.21
N GLU A 469 3.35 11.26 43.78
CA GLU A 469 4.31 10.46 43.02
C GLU A 469 3.63 9.35 42.21
N GLU A 470 2.67 8.63 42.80
CA GLU A 470 1.86 7.63 42.10
C GLU A 470 1.06 8.24 40.93
N ILE A 471 0.47 9.42 41.12
CA ILE A 471 -0.24 10.16 40.06
C ILE A 471 0.72 10.54 38.91
N ASN A 472 1.96 10.92 39.25
CA ASN A 472 2.96 11.29 38.25
C ASN A 472 3.40 10.06 37.41
N GLU A 473 3.53 8.90 38.03
CA GLU A 473 3.84 7.64 37.32
C GLU A 473 2.71 7.25 36.37
N VAL A 474 1.46 7.30 36.83
CA VAL A 474 0.27 7.02 35.98
C VAL A 474 0.17 8.02 34.83
N SER A 475 0.40 9.30 35.10
CA SER A 475 0.35 10.35 34.08
C SER A 475 1.45 10.16 33.02
N SER A 476 2.66 9.72 33.43
CA SER A 476 3.74 9.37 32.50
C SER A 476 3.40 8.15 31.65
N ALA A 477 2.77 7.13 32.24
CA ALA A 477 2.32 5.94 31.50
C ALA A 477 1.23 6.28 30.47
N ILE A 478 0.28 7.15 30.82
CA ILE A 478 -0.76 7.64 29.90
C ILE A 478 -0.13 8.47 28.77
N ALA A 479 0.82 9.36 29.09
CA ALA A 479 1.51 10.15 28.08
C ALA A 479 2.25 9.27 27.06
N ALA A 480 2.95 8.23 27.52
CA ALA A 480 3.60 7.26 26.66
C ALA A 480 2.60 6.49 25.77
N ALA A 481 1.45 6.09 26.32
CA ALA A 481 0.40 5.41 25.57
C ALA A 481 -0.24 6.30 24.50
N ILE A 482 -0.37 7.62 24.75
CA ILE A 482 -0.86 8.59 23.78
C ILE A 482 0.16 8.81 22.65
N GLU A 483 1.45 8.84 22.99
CA GLU A 483 2.55 8.98 22.03
C GLU A 483 2.67 7.74 21.12
N GLU A 484 2.26 6.56 21.58
CA GLU A 484 2.16 5.33 20.76
C GLU A 484 0.91 5.28 19.87
N GLN A 485 -0.16 6.01 20.24
CA GLN A 485 -1.42 6.07 19.48
C GLN A 485 -1.48 7.23 18.47
N SER A 486 -0.52 8.15 18.53
CA SER A 486 -0.33 9.27 17.59
C SER A 486 0.65 8.87 16.48
#